data_AF-A0A0R2BAI5-F1
#
_entry.id   AF-A0A0R2BAI5-F1
#
_cell.length_a   1.000
_cell.length_b   1.000
_cell.length_c   1.000
_cell.angle_alpha   90.00
_cell.angle_beta   90.00
_cell.angle_gamma   90.00
#
_symmetry.space_group_name_H-M   'P 1'
#
loop_
_entity.id
_entity.type
_entity.pdbx_description
1 polymer ?
#
loop_
_entity_poly.entity_id
_entity_poly.type
_entity_poly.pdbx_seq_one_letter_code
_entity_poly.pdbx_strand_id
1 'polypeptide(L)'
;MSKKWYEALDQEDVIFLHQLAQADFKLSKLSVETGMSYFVLKKRMQKLKLALSQKTPGDSDFKSYLDLLVEQRILPQSIADVLYQKHLEGLE
;
A
#
# COMPACT_ATOMS: atom_id res chain seq x y z
N MET A 1 13.51 -16.04 -4.03
CA MET A 1 12.69 -15.22 -3.12
C MET A 1 12.14 -14.07 -3.92
N SER A 2 10.82 -14.02 -4.14
CA SER A 2 10.18 -12.83 -4.70
C SER A 2 10.38 -11.68 -3.72
N LYS A 3 10.96 -10.56 -4.18
CA LYS A 3 11.08 -9.36 -3.34
C LYS A 3 9.69 -8.88 -2.97
N LYS A 4 9.49 -8.52 -1.70
CA LYS A 4 8.21 -8.01 -1.23
C LYS A 4 7.97 -6.64 -1.86
N TRP A 5 6.74 -6.36 -2.28
CA TRP A 5 6.43 -5.12 -2.99
C TRP A 5 6.74 -3.87 -2.17
N TYR A 6 6.59 -3.94 -0.85
CA TYR A 6 6.85 -2.85 0.06
C TYR A 6 8.34 -2.58 0.29
N GLU A 7 9.23 -3.54 -0.02
CA GLU A 7 10.68 -3.31 -0.06
C GLU A 7 11.10 -2.46 -1.27
N ALA A 8 10.19 -2.25 -2.23
CA ALA A 8 10.43 -1.39 -3.38
C ALA A 8 10.10 0.09 -3.14
N LEU A 9 9.44 0.40 -2.02
CA LEU A 9 9.09 1.75 -1.61
C LEU A 9 10.30 2.42 -0.97
N ASP A 10 10.63 3.62 -1.43
CA ASP A 10 11.56 4.48 -0.69
C ASP A 10 10.85 5.20 0.46
N GLN A 11 11.63 5.88 1.31
CA GLN A 11 11.08 6.57 2.48
C GLN A 11 10.08 7.67 2.09
N GLU A 12 10.27 8.32 0.94
CA GLU A 12 9.36 9.35 0.44
C GLU A 12 8.02 8.75 0.00
N ASP A 13 8.04 7.59 -0.65
CA ASP A 13 6.85 6.84 -1.04
C ASP A 13 6.08 6.35 0.20
N VAL A 14 6.78 5.87 1.23
CA VAL A 14 6.17 5.48 2.51
C VAL A 14 5.50 6.67 3.19
N ILE A 15 6.18 7.82 3.28
CA ILE A 15 5.60 9.05 3.85
C ILE A 15 4.35 9.47 3.07
N PHE A 16 4.41 9.44 1.74
CA PHE A 16 3.27 9.79 0.90
C PHE A 16 2.07 8.86 1.12
N LEU A 17 2.29 7.55 1.24
CA LEU A 17 1.23 6.58 1.55
C LEU A 17 0.63 6.79 2.94
N HIS A 18 1.43 7.15 3.95
CA HIS A 18 0.92 7.50 5.28
C HIS A 18 0.04 8.75 5.25
N GLN A 19 0.49 9.82 4.59
CA GLN A 19 -0.31 11.03 4.44
C GLN A 19 -1.62 10.76 3.70
N LEU A 20 -1.56 9.91 2.67
CA LEU A 20 -2.75 9.50 1.94
C LEU A 20 -3.72 8.69 2.80
N ALA A 21 -3.23 7.80 3.65
CA ALA A 21 -4.05 7.03 4.59
C ALA A 21 -4.74 7.96 5.62
N GLN A 22 -4.04 8.98 6.13
CA GLN A 22 -4.64 10.02 6.99
C GLN A 22 -5.72 10.82 6.25
N ALA A 23 -5.56 11.00 4.95
CA ALA A 23 -6.53 11.65 4.08
C ALA A 23 -7.64 10.72 3.54
N ASP A 24 -7.91 9.58 4.19
CA ASP A 24 -8.92 8.59 3.79
C ASP A 24 -8.78 8.13 2.31
N PHE A 25 -7.54 8.06 1.83
CA PHE A 25 -7.21 7.75 0.44
C PHE A 25 -7.78 8.73 -0.60
N LYS A 26 -8.18 9.94 -0.19
CA LYS A 26 -8.70 10.99 -1.08
C LYS A 26 -7.61 12.01 -1.41
N LEU A 27 -7.15 12.00 -2.66
CA LEU A 27 -6.18 12.99 -3.16
C LEU A 27 -6.67 14.44 -3.06
N SER A 28 -7.97 14.68 -3.16
CA SER A 28 -8.56 16.01 -2.97
C SER A 28 -8.41 16.50 -1.53
N LYS A 29 -8.65 15.62 -0.55
CA LYS A 29 -8.45 15.91 0.88
C LYS A 29 -6.96 16.16 1.18
N LEU A 30 -6.09 15.29 0.68
CA LEU A 30 -4.64 15.43 0.81
C LEU A 30 -4.12 16.74 0.20
N SER A 31 -4.68 17.18 -0.94
CA SER A 31 -4.34 18.45 -1.59
C SER A 31 -4.64 19.65 -0.68
N VAL A 32 -5.78 19.63 0.00
CA VAL A 32 -6.16 20.67 0.96
C VAL A 32 -5.25 20.65 2.19
N GLU A 33 -4.96 19.47 2.73
CA GLU A 33 -4.16 19.31 3.96
C GLU A 33 -2.68 19.66 3.77
N THR A 34 -2.10 19.36 2.60
CA THR A 34 -0.67 19.57 2.34
C THR A 34 -0.36 20.85 1.57
N GLY A 35 -1.37 21.53 1.04
CA GLY A 35 -1.20 22.67 0.12
C GLY A 35 -0.61 22.29 -1.25
N MET A 36 -0.35 21.00 -1.50
CA MET A 36 0.12 20.52 -2.80
C MET A 36 -1.01 20.49 -3.82
N SER A 37 -0.72 20.85 -5.07
CA SER A 37 -1.68 20.74 -6.16
C SER A 37 -2.11 19.28 -6.36
N TYR A 38 -3.43 19.08 -6.52
CA TYR A 38 -4.01 17.78 -6.90
C TYR A 38 -3.30 17.13 -8.09
N PHE A 39 -2.89 17.92 -9.07
CA PHE A 39 -2.21 17.41 -10.27
C PHE A 39 -0.83 16.81 -9.95
N VAL A 40 -0.11 17.42 -9.00
CA VAL A 40 1.18 16.92 -8.51
C VAL A 40 0.98 15.62 -7.74
N LEU A 41 0.00 15.58 -6.83
CA LEU A 41 -0.32 14.38 -6.06
C LEU A 41 -0.76 13.21 -6.95
N LYS A 42 -1.57 13.50 -7.98
CA LYS A 42 -1.97 12.52 -8.99
C LYS A 42 -0.77 11.97 -9.76
N LYS A 43 0.17 12.83 -10.15
CA LYS A 43 1.40 12.41 -10.85
C LYS A 43 2.29 11.55 -9.94
N ARG A 44 2.41 11.90 -8.65
CA ARG A 44 3.16 11.12 -7.66
C ARG A 44 2.53 9.73 -7.46
N MET A 45 1.22 9.66 -7.30
CA MET A 45 0.47 8.41 -7.24
C MET A 45 0.66 7.53 -8.48
N GLN A 46 0.60 8.10 -9.68
CA GLN A 46 0.82 7.35 -10.92
C GLN A 46 2.24 6.79 -11.02
N LYS A 47 3.25 7.56 -10.61
CA LYS A 47 4.63 7.08 -10.55
C LYS A 47 4.79 5.93 -9.58
N LEU A 48 4.23 6.04 -8.37
CA LEU A 48 4.26 5.00 -7.36
C LEU A 48 3.59 3.71 -7.87
N LYS A 49 2.40 3.84 -8.48
CA LYS A 49 1.70 2.69 -9.08
C LYS A 49 2.53 2.02 -10.18
N LEU A 50 3.16 2.81 -11.06
CA LEU A 50 4.00 2.28 -12.12
C LEU A 50 5.23 1.56 -11.56
N ALA A 51 5.93 2.18 -10.61
CA ALA A 51 7.11 1.61 -9.96
C ALA A 51 6.77 0.29 -9.25
N LEU A 52 5.63 0.22 -8.58
CA LEU A 52 5.14 -1.02 -7.97
C LEU A 52 4.85 -2.07 -9.05
N SER A 53 4.05 -1.74 -10.06
CA SER A 53 3.67 -2.68 -11.13
C SER A 53 4.86 -3.26 -11.91
N GLN A 54 5.95 -2.50 -12.07
CA GLN A 54 7.15 -2.96 -12.76
C GLN A 54 8.02 -3.86 -11.90
N LYS A 55 7.97 -3.70 -10.57
CA LYS A 55 8.77 -4.45 -9.60
C LYS A 55 8.02 -5.65 -9.02
N THR A 56 6.71 -5.73 -9.21
CA THR A 56 5.85 -6.84 -8.78
C THR A 56 5.17 -7.49 -9.99
N PRO A 57 5.89 -8.32 -10.76
CA PRO A 57 5.29 -9.06 -11.86
C PRO A 57 4.46 -10.21 -11.29
N GLY A 58 3.18 -9.96 -11.03
CA GLY A 58 2.27 -10.98 -10.49
C GLY A 58 2.01 -10.81 -9.00
N ASP A 59 0.72 -10.81 -8.68
CA ASP A 59 0.08 -10.59 -7.39
C ASP A 59 0.84 -9.70 -6.40
N SER A 60 0.39 -8.44 -6.36
CA SER A 60 0.31 -7.67 -5.11
C SER A 60 -0.64 -8.41 -4.15
N ASP A 61 -0.21 -9.59 -3.72
CA ASP A 61 -1.09 -10.58 -3.12
C ASP A 61 -1.59 -10.03 -1.79
N PHE A 62 -2.87 -10.27 -1.49
CA PHE A 62 -3.47 -9.87 -0.22
C PHE A 62 -2.64 -10.40 0.96
N LYS A 63 -1.98 -11.55 0.78
CA LYS A 63 -0.98 -12.10 1.70
C LYS A 63 0.16 -11.14 2.00
N SER A 64 0.77 -10.57 0.96
CA SER A 64 1.92 -9.66 1.11
C SER A 64 1.52 -8.37 1.83
N TYR A 65 0.27 -7.92 1.69
CA TYR A 65 -0.24 -6.79 2.47
C TYR A 65 -0.42 -7.14 3.95
N LEU A 66 -0.95 -8.32 4.25
CA LEU A 66 -1.08 -8.80 5.63
C LEU A 66 0.30 -9.00 6.29
N ASP A 67 1.27 -9.55 5.57
CA ASP A 67 2.65 -9.69 6.03
C ASP A 67 3.28 -8.33 6.38
N LEU A 68 3.05 -7.29 5.57
CA LEU A 68 3.49 -5.93 5.86
C LEU A 68 2.90 -5.42 7.18
N LEU A 69 1.59 -5.61 7.41
CA LEU A 69 0.93 -5.17 8.64
C LEU A 69 1.49 -5.87 9.88
N VAL A 70 1.87 -7.14 9.75
CA VAL A 70 2.53 -7.88 10.84
C VAL A 70 3.93 -7.35 11.10
N GLU A 71 4.74 -7.13 10.06
CA GLU A 71 6.09 -6.60 10.20
C GLU A 71 6.13 -5.21 10.85
N GLN A 72 5.16 -4.36 10.51
CA GLN A 72 4.99 -3.03 11.11
C GLN A 72 4.36 -3.08 12.51
N ARG A 73 4.10 -4.27 13.06
CA ARG A 73 3.44 -4.50 14.36
C ARG A 73 2.06 -3.84 14.48
N ILE A 74 1.38 -3.65 13.35
CA ILE A 74 0.02 -3.10 13.28
C ILE A 74 -1.01 -4.22 13.49
N LEU A 75 -0.73 -5.42 12.98
CA LEU A 75 -1.62 -6.58 13.03
C LEU A 75 -0.88 -7.79 13.64
N PRO A 76 -1.47 -8.54 14.59
CA PRO A 76 -0.90 -9.80 15.05
C PRO A 76 -0.92 -10.87 13.95
N GLN A 77 0.13 -11.69 13.85
CA GLN A 77 0.22 -12.78 12.86
C GLN A 77 -1.02 -13.68 12.86
N SER A 78 -1.54 -14.04 14.03
CA SER A 78 -2.72 -14.89 14.15
C SER A 78 -3.97 -14.29 13.49
N ILE A 79 -4.11 -12.96 13.46
CA ILE A 79 -5.23 -12.28 12.81
C ILE A 79 -4.98 -12.18 11.30
N ALA A 80 -3.73 -11.91 10.89
CA ALA A 80 -3.33 -11.95 9.49
C ALA A 80 -3.66 -13.30 8.84
N ASP A 81 -3.32 -14.40 9.52
CA ASP A 81 -3.58 -15.75 9.01
C ASP A 81 -5.09 -16.01 8.81
N VAL A 82 -5.93 -15.62 9.78
CA VAL A 82 -7.40 -15.76 9.68
C VAL A 82 -7.97 -14.93 8.54
N LEU A 83 -7.53 -13.69 8.38
CA LEU A 83 -7.98 -12.82 7.28
C LEU A 83 -7.58 -13.40 5.93
N TYR A 84 -6.37 -13.93 5.81
CA TYR A 84 -5.92 -14.56 4.57
C TYR A 84 -6.74 -15.81 4.23
N GLN A 85 -7.03 -16.66 5.22
CA GLN A 85 -7.89 -17.84 5.01
C GLN A 85 -9.29 -17.44 4.52
N LYS A 86 -9.92 -16.44 5.14
CA LYS A 86 -11.23 -15.95 4.69
C LYS A 86 -11.23 -15.39 3.28
N HIS A 87 -10.13 -14.76 2.87
CA HIS A 87 -9.98 -14.27 1.51
C HIS A 87 -9.91 -15.42 0.49
N LEU A 88 -9.22 -16.51 0.82
CA LEU A 88 -9.18 -17.72 0.00
C LEU A 88 -10.56 -18.39 -0.09
N GLU A 89 -11.29 -18.49 1.03
CA GLU A 89 -12.65 -19.04 1.07
C GLU A 89 -13.66 -18.23 0.24
N GLY A 90 -13.45 -16.92 0.10
CA GLY A 90 -14.33 -16.05 -0.70
C GLY A 90 -14.01 -15.99 -2.20
N LEU A 91 -12.95 -16.68 -2.64
CA LEU A 91 -12.57 -16.82 -4.05
C LEU A 91 -13.07 -18.14 -4.67
N GLU A 92 -13.59 -19.07 -3.85
CA GLU A 92 -14.31 -20.29 -4.27
C GLU A 92 -15.80 -20.03 -4.54
#